data_AF-A0A564ZFE7-F1
#
_entry.id   AF-A0A564ZFE7-F1
#
_cell.length_a   1.000
_cell.length_b   1.000
_cell.length_c   1.000
_cell.angle_alpha   90.00
_cell.angle_beta   90.00
_cell.angle_gamma   90.00
#
_symmetry.space_group_name_H-M   'P 1'
#
loop_
_entity.id
_entity.type
_entity.pdbx_description
1 polymer ?
#
loop_
_entity_poly.entity_id
_entity_poly.type
_entity_poly.pdbx_seq_one_letter_code
_entity_poly.pdbx_strand_id
1 'polypeptide(L)'
;MLGKSTPTREVLFSCIIKSSIILQLYGLGDSTKEFCSALEVFLPKIDQLVKEHCHLNSSTAPSNIPIIKEVLDIEENIWCTKIGVKGKIDMTIMCQN
;
A
#
# COMPACT_ATOMS: atom_id res chain seq x y z
N MET A 1 24.17 0.60 15.18
CA MET A 1 23.00 -0.26 15.44
C MET A 1 22.37 -0.60 14.11
N LEU A 2 22.63 -1.80 13.57
CA LEU A 2 21.98 -2.27 12.34
C LEU A 2 20.50 -2.51 12.67
N GLY A 3 19.61 -1.64 12.17
CA GLY A 3 18.18 -1.84 12.26
C GLY A 3 17.81 -3.14 11.55
N LYS A 4 17.10 -4.04 12.26
CA LYS A 4 16.54 -5.26 11.68
C LYS A 4 15.73 -4.87 10.43
N SER A 5 15.97 -5.52 9.29
CA SER A 5 15.12 -5.31 8.12
C SER A 5 13.69 -5.72 8.47
N THR A 6 12.75 -4.78 8.37
CA THR A 6 11.33 -5.09 8.51
C THR A 6 10.88 -5.87 7.27
N PRO A 7 10.10 -6.97 7.42
CA PRO A 7 9.53 -7.72 6.30
C PRO A 7 8.85 -6.81 5.26
N THR A 8 8.21 -5.73 5.72
CA THR A 8 7.58 -4.70 4.88
C THR A 8 8.54 -4.08 3.86
N ARG A 9 9.78 -3.79 4.24
CA ARG A 9 10.77 -3.15 3.36
C ARG A 9 11.17 -4.05 2.20
N GLU A 10 11.45 -5.32 2.51
CA GLU A 10 11.90 -6.31 1.51
C GLU A 10 10.79 -6.65 0.52
N VAL A 11 9.57 -6.86 1.04
CA VAL A 11 8.39 -7.07 0.20
C VAL A 11 8.11 -5.84 -0.67
N LEU A 12 8.14 -4.63 -0.10
CA LEU A 12 7.83 -3.42 -0.85
C LEU A 12 8.82 -3.20 -1.99
N PHE A 13 10.13 -3.28 -1.74
CA PHE A 13 11.11 -3.02 -2.79
C PHE A 13 11.17 -4.10 -3.85
N SER A 14 10.94 -5.37 -3.50
CA SER A 14 10.80 -6.42 -4.52
C SER A 14 9.55 -6.24 -5.39
N CYS A 15 8.47 -5.68 -4.84
CA CYS A 15 7.25 -5.39 -5.61
C CYS A 15 7.36 -4.11 -6.47
N ILE A 16 8.09 -3.09 -6.01
CA ILE A 16 8.18 -1.79 -6.68
C ILE A 16 9.30 -1.75 -7.73
N ILE A 17 10.49 -2.29 -7.42
CA ILE A 17 11.65 -2.17 -8.32
C ILE A 17 11.54 -3.18 -9.45
N LYS A 18 10.77 -2.79 -10.47
CA LYS A 18 10.57 -3.51 -11.74
C LYS A 18 11.22 -2.77 -12.89
N SER A 19 11.47 -3.46 -14.00
CA SER A 19 12.08 -2.86 -15.21
C SER A 19 11.33 -1.61 -15.70
N SER A 20 10.00 -1.57 -15.57
CA SER A 20 9.18 -0.41 -15.94
C SER A 20 9.49 0.82 -15.09
N ILE A 21 9.69 0.66 -13.78
CA ILE A 21 10.05 1.75 -12.87
C ILE A 21 11.49 2.20 -13.13
N ILE A 22 12.43 1.25 -13.32
CA ILE A 22 13.82 1.58 -13.64
C ILE A 22 13.91 2.44 -14.92
N LEU A 23 13.15 2.10 -15.95
CA LEU A 23 13.08 2.88 -17.19
C LEU A 23 12.51 4.29 -16.96
N GLN A 24 11.49 4.42 -16.10
CA GLN A 24 10.93 5.73 -15.73
C GLN A 24 11.95 6.59 -14.97
N LEU A 25 12.64 6.01 -13.99
CA LEU A 25 13.67 6.71 -13.22
C LEU A 25 14.81 7.19 -14.14
N TYR A 26 15.26 6.34 -15.06
CA TYR A 26 16.24 6.74 -16.08
C TYR A 26 15.76 7.94 -16.91
N GLY A 27 14.51 7.90 -17.38
CA GLY A 27 13.90 9.01 -18.14
C GLY A 27 13.78 10.31 -17.34
N LEU A 28 13.68 10.23 -16.02
CA LEU A 28 13.63 11.38 -15.11
C LEU A 28 15.02 11.85 -14.65
N GLY A 29 16.09 11.15 -15.02
CA GLY A 29 17.44 11.41 -14.51
C GLY A 29 17.62 11.08 -13.03
N ASP A 30 16.74 10.24 -12.48
CA ASP A 30 16.72 9.83 -11.08
C ASP A 30 17.38 8.44 -10.91
N SER A 31 17.85 8.12 -9.71
CA SER A 31 18.46 6.84 -9.40
C SER A 31 17.54 5.96 -8.56
N THR A 32 17.61 4.64 -8.76
CA THR A 32 16.89 3.66 -7.93
C THR A 32 17.22 3.82 -6.44
N LYS A 33 18.44 4.24 -6.12
CA LYS A 33 18.89 4.46 -4.74
C LYS A 33 18.16 5.65 -4.11
N GLU A 34 18.15 6.79 -4.78
CA GLU A 34 17.46 8.00 -4.29
C GLU A 34 15.96 7.79 -4.19
N PHE A 35 15.36 7.14 -5.19
CA PHE A 35 13.96 6.73 -5.17
C PHE A 35 13.63 5.82 -3.99
N CYS A 36 14.42 4.76 -3.74
CA CYS A 36 14.22 3.90 -2.58
C CYS A 36 14.35 4.67 -1.27
N SER A 37 15.35 5.54 -1.13
CA SER A 37 15.52 6.37 0.08
C SER A 37 14.32 7.30 0.30
N ALA A 38 13.74 7.86 -0.75
CA ALA A 38 12.52 8.67 -0.65
C ALA A 38 11.31 7.83 -0.20
N LEU A 39 11.21 6.58 -0.65
CA LEU A 39 10.16 5.66 -0.23
C LEU A 39 10.30 5.19 1.23
N GLU A 40 11.52 5.04 1.75
CA GLU A 40 11.76 4.55 3.12
C GLU A 40 11.06 5.42 4.17
N VAL A 41 10.87 6.72 3.91
CA VAL A 41 10.20 7.67 4.81
C VAL A 41 8.73 7.30 5.06
N PHE A 42 8.10 6.56 4.15
CA PHE A 42 6.69 6.14 4.27
C PHE A 42 6.51 4.81 4.98
N LEU A 43 7.55 3.97 5.08
CA LEU A 43 7.47 2.65 5.69
C LEU A 43 6.89 2.67 7.12
N PRO A 44 7.32 3.59 8.02
CA PRO A 44 6.77 3.62 9.37
C PRO A 44 5.28 3.95 9.40
N LYS A 45 4.79 4.77 8.45
CA LYS A 45 3.37 5.14 8.35
C LYS A 45 2.54 3.97 7.85
N ILE A 46 3.07 3.18 6.91
CA ILE A 46 2.43 1.95 6.43
C ILE A 46 2.33 0.93 7.57
N ASP A 47 3.44 0.69 8.28
CA ASP A 47 3.46 -0.23 9.42
C ASP A 47 2.48 0.21 10.52
N GLN A 48 2.36 1.51 10.78
CA GLN A 48 1.39 2.06 11.72
C GLN A 48 -0.05 1.82 11.27
N LEU A 49 -0.39 2.10 10.01
CA LEU A 49 -1.72 1.87 9.46
C LEU A 49 -2.13 0.41 9.58
N VAL A 50 -1.23 -0.52 9.21
CA VAL A 50 -1.46 -1.96 9.31
C VAL A 50 -1.70 -2.36 10.77
N LYS A 51 -0.91 -1.83 11.70
CA LYS A 51 -1.06 -2.14 13.14
C LYS A 51 -2.39 -1.64 13.71
N GLU A 52 -2.84 -0.46 13.28
CA GLU A 52 -4.05 0.19 13.79
C GLU A 52 -5.34 -0.37 13.19
N HIS A 53 -5.32 -0.80 11.92
CA HIS A 53 -6.53 -1.12 11.18
C HIS A 53 -6.61 -2.58 10.72
N CYS A 54 -5.48 -3.30 10.59
CA CYS A 54 -5.48 -4.70 10.14
C CYS A 54 -5.39 -5.67 11.33
N HIS A 55 -6.45 -5.73 12.14
CA HIS A 55 -6.54 -6.69 13.24
C HIS A 55 -7.05 -8.05 12.75
N LEU A 56 -6.15 -8.84 12.16
CA LEU A 56 -6.38 -10.26 11.90
C LEU A 56 -6.57 -10.98 13.25
N ASN A 57 -7.83 -11.28 13.60
CA ASN A 57 -8.24 -12.07 14.77
C ASN A 57 -8.40 -11.36 16.14
N SER A 58 -8.37 -10.02 16.22
CA SER A 58 -8.71 -9.35 17.50
C SER A 58 -10.21 -9.13 17.61
N SER A 59 -10.84 -9.80 18.57
CA SER A 59 -12.26 -9.63 18.93
C SER A 59 -12.55 -8.32 19.70
N THR A 60 -11.52 -7.52 19.96
CA THR A 60 -11.59 -6.35 20.83
C THR A 60 -10.83 -5.19 20.19
N ALA A 61 -11.46 -4.53 19.22
CA ALA A 61 -11.07 -3.16 18.87
C ALA A 61 -12.01 -2.17 19.59
N PRO A 62 -11.54 -0.94 19.89
CA PRO A 62 -12.41 0.12 20.38
C PRO A 62 -13.51 0.40 19.34
N SER A 63 -14.77 0.56 19.77
CA SER A 63 -15.98 0.66 18.92
C SER A 63 -16.01 1.79 17.88
N ASN A 64 -14.95 2.59 17.80
CA ASN A 64 -14.89 3.81 16.99
C ASN A 64 -13.74 3.79 15.97
N ILE A 65 -13.00 2.70 15.83
CA ILE A 65 -11.89 2.58 14.88
C ILE A 65 -12.25 1.54 13.81
N PRO A 66 -12.33 1.93 12.53
CA PRO A 66 -12.64 0.99 11.45
C PRO A 66 -11.53 -0.06 11.33
N ILE A 67 -11.92 -1.33 11.25
CA ILE A 67 -11.00 -2.46 11.08
C ILE A 67 -11.13 -2.99 9.66
N ILE A 68 -10.00 -3.10 8.97
CA ILE A 68 -9.88 -3.82 7.70
C ILE A 68 -9.94 -5.32 8.00
N LYS A 69 -11.02 -5.97 7.57
CA LYS A 69 -11.20 -7.41 7.71
C LYS A 69 -10.57 -8.19 6.57
N GLU A 70 -10.75 -7.68 5.37
CA GLU A 70 -10.38 -8.37 4.14
C GLU A 70 -10.13 -7.37 3.02
N VAL A 71 -9.17 -7.69 2.15
CA VAL A 71 -8.99 -7.03 0.86
C VAL A 71 -9.75 -7.86 -0.17
N LEU A 72 -10.80 -7.27 -0.75
CA LEU A 72 -11.69 -7.94 -1.70
C LEU A 72 -11.17 -7.85 -3.14
N ASP A 73 -10.60 -6.70 -3.51
CA ASP A 73 -10.01 -6.48 -4.83
C ASP A 73 -8.90 -5.43 -4.78
N ILE A 74 -8.01 -5.46 -5.77
CA ILE A 74 -6.89 -4.53 -5.94
C ILE A 74 -6.92 -4.04 -7.38
N GLU A 75 -6.81 -2.72 -7.58
CA GLU A 75 -6.80 -2.11 -8.91
C GLU A 75 -8.09 -2.34 -9.74
N GLU A 76 -9.26 -2.35 -9.07
CA GLU A 76 -10.57 -2.59 -9.68
C GLU A 76 -10.93 -1.49 -10.69
N ASN A 77 -11.22 -1.89 -11.94
CA ASN A 77 -11.63 -0.96 -12.99
C ASN A 77 -13.16 -0.88 -13.07
N ILE A 78 -13.72 0.31 -12.89
CA ILE A 78 -15.15 0.56 -12.96
C ILE A 78 -15.48 1.41 -14.17
N TRP A 79 -16.42 0.92 -14.98
CA TRP A 79 -17.10 1.73 -15.98
C TRP A 79 -18.61 1.68 -15.75
N CYS A 80 -19.15 2.74 -15.16
CA CYS A 80 -20.57 2.89 -14.91
C CYS A 80 -21.23 3.77 -15.97
N THR A 81 -21.71 3.15 -17.04
CA THR A 81 -22.39 3.84 -18.15
C THR A 81 -23.68 4.55 -17.74
N LYS A 82 -24.35 4.07 -16.67
CA LYS A 82 -25.59 4.66 -16.15
C LYS A 82 -25.43 6.10 -15.66
N ILE A 83 -24.25 6.45 -15.14
CA ILE A 83 -23.93 7.81 -14.68
C ILE A 83 -22.79 8.45 -15.48
N GLY A 84 -22.33 7.79 -16.56
CA GLY A 84 -21.26 8.29 -17.42
C GLY A 84 -19.88 8.39 -16.73
N VAL A 85 -19.62 7.58 -15.70
CA VAL A 85 -18.37 7.62 -14.92
C VAL A 85 -17.50 6.41 -15.24
N LYS A 86 -16.18 6.64 -15.32
CA LYS A 86 -15.15 5.59 -15.31
C LYS A 86 -14.10 5.93 -14.26
N GLY A 87 -13.51 4.92 -13.64
CA GLY A 87 -12.49 5.11 -12.62
C GLY A 87 -11.78 3.80 -12.28
N LYS A 88 -10.75 3.93 -11.44
CA LYS A 88 -10.01 2.81 -10.87
C LYS A 88 -10.03 2.95 -9.35
N ILE A 89 -10.43 1.90 -8.65
CA ILE A 89 -10.32 1.82 -7.20
C ILE A 89 -9.01 1.12 -6.88
N ASP A 90 -8.11 1.79 -6.15
CA ASP A 90 -6.80 1.23 -5.82
C ASP A 90 -6.92 -0.05 -4.97
N MET A 91 -7.83 -0.04 -4.00
CA MET A 91 -8.10 -1.18 -3.12
C MET A 91 -9.55 -1.18 -2.64
N THR A 92 -10.24 -2.30 -2.80
CA THR A 92 -11.59 -2.54 -2.28
C THR A 92 -11.47 -3.39 -1.02
N ILE A 93 -11.97 -2.89 0.11
CA ILE A 93 -11.85 -3.55 1.42
C ILE A 93 -13.21 -3.84 2.05
N MET A 94 -13.28 -4.93 2.81
CA MET A 94 -14.33 -5.16 3.79
C MET A 94 -13.91 -4.52 5.11
N CYS A 95 -14.74 -3.63 5.65
CA CYS A 95 -14.49 -2.95 6.91
C CYS A 95 -15.53 -3.34 7.98
N GLN A 96 -15.10 -3.47 9.23
CA GLN A 96 -15.96 -3.62 10.40
C GLN A 96 -15.70 -2.46 11.38
N ASN A 97 -16.76 -1.89 11.96
CA ASN A 97 -16.67 -1.01 13.13
C ASN A 97 -16.85 -1.77 14.44
#